data_AF-A0A7X6Q1X4-F1
#
_entry.id   AF-A0A7X6Q1X4-F1
#
_cell.length_a   1.000
_cell.length_b   1.000
_cell.length_c   1.000
_cell.angle_alpha   90.00
_cell.angle_beta   90.00
_cell.angle_gamma   90.00
#
_symmetry.space_group_name_H-M   'P 1'
#
loop_
_entity.id
_entity.type
_entity.pdbx_description
1 polymer ?
#
loop_
_entity_poly.entity_id
_entity_poly.type
_entity_poly.pdbx_seq_one_letter_code
_entity_poly.pdbx_strand_id
1 'polypeptide(L)'
;MSILDPIDSRMSSSYLESIHRPQEEIGFYLVASKRELLNHVEGLMNQMGVFGVLDQSGRVHYLLDGRKGSPFAIRKMMATTGRMIEDKQQYVQREKRMVRLAVDRVLDRYAWNRHLRGYRILVEMLRMSVTDISLISPISKRLYPELAKLYELTADQIERNVRYLLDDLAKRELEGEISWPCRLLPQGQTRLPVGRTITRLVDQVGVCLEALEEETKAGDLREERIFS
;
A
#
# COMPACT_ATOMS: atom_id res chain seq x y z
N MET A 1 8.97 28.06 32.95
CA MET A 1 9.65 26.99 32.20
C MET A 1 8.75 25.77 32.28
N SER A 2 7.77 25.72 31.39
CA SER A 2 6.66 24.77 31.35
C SER A 2 7.05 23.55 30.52
N ILE A 3 7.15 22.39 31.16
CA ILE A 3 7.28 21.09 30.49
C ILE A 3 5.87 20.49 30.50
N LEU A 4 5.22 20.52 29.33
CA LEU A 4 3.94 19.86 29.09
C LEU A 4 4.15 18.35 28.89
N ASP A 5 3.12 17.61 29.28
CA ASP A 5 3.03 16.15 29.45
C ASP A 5 3.30 15.29 28.20
N PRO A 6 3.74 14.03 28.37
CA PRO A 6 3.71 13.01 27.33
C PRO A 6 2.40 12.19 27.41
N ILE A 7 1.30 12.72 26.86
CA ILE A 7 0.01 11.99 26.74
C ILE A 7 -0.31 11.58 25.29
N ASP A 8 0.39 12.11 24.28
CA ASP A 8 -0.03 11.97 22.87
C ASP A 8 0.40 10.67 22.14
N SER A 9 1.27 9.83 22.73
CA SER A 9 1.76 8.63 22.02
C SER A 9 0.83 7.41 22.09
N ARG A 10 -0.13 7.38 23.04
CA ARG A 10 -1.04 6.24 23.21
C ARG A 10 -2.33 6.35 22.40
N MET A 11 -2.80 7.57 22.11
CA MET A 11 -4.03 7.80 21.32
C MET A 11 -3.83 7.56 19.81
N SER A 12 -2.59 7.67 19.32
CA SER A 12 -2.25 7.33 17.93
C SER A 12 -2.21 5.81 17.67
N SER A 13 -2.03 4.99 18.73
CA SER A 13 -1.93 3.52 18.62
C SER A 13 -3.29 2.86 18.37
N SER A 14 -4.34 3.30 19.06
CA SER A 14 -5.67 2.68 18.96
C SER A 14 -6.38 2.97 17.64
N TYR A 15 -6.17 4.16 17.07
CA TYR A 15 -6.71 4.50 15.74
C TYR A 15 -6.03 3.69 14.63
N LEU A 16 -4.69 3.55 14.66
CA LEU A 16 -3.98 2.71 13.70
C LEU A 16 -4.29 1.21 13.87
N GLU A 17 -4.48 0.74 15.10
CA GLU A 17 -4.93 -0.64 15.38
C GLU A 17 -6.33 -0.94 14.81
N SER A 18 -7.23 0.05 14.79
CA SER A 18 -8.58 -0.13 14.23
C SER A 18 -8.60 -0.30 12.71
N ILE A 19 -7.62 0.29 11.99
CA ILE A 19 -7.52 0.20 10.52
C ILE A 19 -7.00 -1.17 10.08
N HIS A 20 -6.27 -1.89 10.95
CA HIS A 20 -5.72 -3.21 10.66
C HIS A 20 -6.57 -4.37 11.20
N ARG A 21 -7.73 -4.09 11.78
CA ARG A 21 -8.66 -5.16 12.17
C ARG A 21 -9.30 -5.75 10.90
N PRO A 22 -9.15 -7.05 10.62
CA PRO A 22 -9.95 -7.68 9.58
C PRO A 22 -11.44 -7.48 9.94
N GLN A 23 -12.22 -6.87 9.05
CA GLN A 23 -13.61 -6.50 9.33
C GLN A 23 -14.55 -7.71 9.48
N GLU A 24 -14.06 -8.92 9.20
CA GLU A 24 -14.75 -10.20 9.46
C GLU A 24 -13.81 -11.11 10.28
N GLU A 25 -14.16 -11.36 11.54
CA GLU A 25 -13.43 -12.32 12.38
C GLU A 25 -13.91 -13.75 12.06
N ILE A 26 -13.15 -14.47 11.23
CA ILE A 26 -13.34 -15.92 11.06
C ILE A 26 -12.74 -16.62 12.28
N GLY A 27 -13.61 -17.10 13.17
CA GLY A 27 -13.23 -17.87 14.35
C GLY A 27 -13.21 -19.37 14.09
N PHE A 28 -12.07 -20.03 14.32
CA PHE A 28 -11.98 -21.49 14.40
C PHE A 28 -12.09 -21.93 15.86
N TYR A 29 -13.09 -22.77 16.17
CA TYR A 29 -13.26 -23.35 17.52
C TYR A 29 -12.71 -24.78 17.54
N LEU A 30 -11.69 -25.02 18.36
CA LEU A 30 -11.12 -26.35 18.56
C LEU A 30 -11.69 -26.98 19.83
N VAL A 31 -12.32 -28.16 19.71
CA VAL A 31 -12.75 -28.97 20.86
C VAL A 31 -11.79 -30.14 21.02
N ALA A 32 -11.00 -30.11 22.09
CA ALA A 32 -10.04 -31.18 22.39
C ALA A 32 -9.87 -31.32 23.91
N SER A 33 -9.46 -32.51 24.36
CA SER A 33 -9.15 -32.72 25.78
C SER A 33 -7.87 -31.97 26.17
N LYS A 34 -7.73 -31.58 27.45
CA LYS A 34 -6.49 -30.96 27.96
C LYS A 34 -5.25 -31.79 27.63
N ARG A 35 -5.34 -33.12 27.75
CA ARG A 35 -4.23 -34.04 27.47
C ARG A 35 -3.83 -34.00 26.00
N GLU A 36 -4.82 -34.03 25.11
CA GLU A 36 -4.59 -34.02 23.67
C GLU A 36 -4.00 -32.69 23.17
N LEU A 37 -4.52 -31.56 23.67
CA LEU A 37 -3.96 -30.23 23.37
C LEU A 37 -2.50 -30.13 23.81
N LEU A 38 -2.19 -30.54 25.04
CA LEU A 38 -0.83 -30.50 25.56
C LEU A 38 0.12 -31.40 24.76
N ASN A 39 -0.31 -32.61 24.42
CA ASN A 39 0.47 -33.53 23.59
C ASN A 39 0.72 -32.94 22.19
N HIS A 40 -0.26 -32.26 21.60
CA HIS A 40 -0.12 -31.62 20.30
C HIS A 40 0.86 -30.45 20.36
N VAL A 41 0.73 -29.57 21.36
CA VAL A 41 1.66 -28.46 21.58
C VAL A 41 3.07 -28.99 21.84
N GLU A 42 3.23 -30.07 22.61
CA GLU A 42 4.52 -30.70 22.83
C GLU A 42 5.12 -31.25 21.52
N GLY A 43 4.30 -31.88 20.66
CA GLY A 43 4.71 -32.30 19.33
C GLY A 43 5.22 -31.14 18.48
N LEU A 44 4.47 -30.04 18.43
CA LEU A 44 4.85 -28.80 17.74
C LEU A 44 6.16 -28.22 18.29
N MET A 45 6.32 -28.18 19.63
CA MET A 45 7.56 -27.71 20.26
C MET A 45 8.75 -28.61 19.92
N ASN A 46 8.55 -29.94 19.92
CA ASN A 46 9.60 -30.89 19.61
C ASN A 46 10.07 -30.78 18.14
N GLN A 47 9.14 -30.55 17.20
CA GLN A 47 9.42 -30.42 15.77
C GLN A 47 9.92 -29.02 15.39
N MET A 48 9.15 -27.98 15.75
CA MET A 48 9.36 -26.61 15.30
C MET A 48 10.27 -25.82 16.24
N GLY A 49 10.18 -26.06 17.55
CA GLY A 49 10.93 -25.34 18.59
C GLY A 49 10.44 -23.92 18.88
N VAL A 50 9.35 -23.51 18.23
CA VAL A 50 8.68 -22.22 18.37
C VAL A 50 7.19 -22.40 18.10
N PHE A 51 6.34 -21.65 18.79
CA PHE A 51 4.89 -21.65 18.61
C PHE A 51 4.34 -20.24 18.82
N GLY A 52 3.46 -19.77 17.93
CA GLY A 52 2.84 -18.44 18.02
C GLY A 52 1.40 -18.52 18.53
N VAL A 53 1.03 -17.61 19.43
CA VAL A 53 -0.34 -17.47 19.95
C VAL A 53 -0.84 -16.06 19.65
N LEU A 54 -1.98 -15.94 18.98
CA LEU A 54 -2.65 -14.67 18.75
C LEU A 54 -3.43 -14.24 20.01
N ASP A 55 -3.30 -12.99 20.43
CA ASP A 55 -4.17 -12.40 21.46
C ASP A 55 -5.42 -11.72 20.85
N GLN A 56 -6.33 -11.25 21.71
CA GLN A 56 -7.55 -10.55 21.32
C GLN A 56 -7.31 -9.21 20.59
N SER A 57 -6.09 -8.68 20.67
CA SER A 57 -5.67 -7.49 19.94
C SER A 57 -4.96 -7.81 18.63
N GLY A 58 -4.91 -9.09 18.21
CA GLY A 58 -4.26 -9.52 16.97
C GLY A 58 -2.74 -9.57 17.05
N ARG A 59 -2.14 -9.46 18.25
CA ARG A 59 -0.69 -9.58 18.43
C ARG A 59 -0.31 -11.05 18.56
N VAL A 60 0.78 -11.45 17.90
CA VAL A 60 1.30 -12.81 18.00
C VAL A 60 2.40 -12.86 19.07
N HIS A 61 2.19 -13.69 20.09
CA HIS A 61 3.15 -14.00 21.15
C HIS A 61 3.86 -15.32 20.81
N TYR A 62 5.19 -15.29 20.72
CA TYR A 62 5.98 -16.49 20.42
C TYR A 62 6.50 -17.16 21.69
N LEU A 63 6.22 -18.45 21.83
CA LEU A 63 6.82 -19.34 22.81
C LEU A 63 8.00 -20.07 22.16
N LEU A 64 9.13 -20.14 22.85
CA LEU A 64 10.35 -20.81 22.37
C LEU A 64 10.67 -22.03 23.24
N ASP A 65 11.09 -23.12 22.62
CA ASP A 65 11.51 -24.32 23.37
C ASP A 65 12.92 -24.14 23.96
N GLY A 66 12.97 -23.82 25.25
CA GLY A 66 14.21 -23.69 26.01
C GLY A 66 14.82 -25.02 26.48
N ARG A 67 14.11 -26.15 26.38
CA ARG A 67 14.56 -27.45 26.93
C ARG A 67 15.80 -27.98 26.22
N LYS A 68 15.99 -27.58 24.94
CA LYS A 68 17.16 -27.92 24.10
C LYS A 68 18.32 -26.93 24.26
N GLY A 69 18.23 -26.02 25.23
CA GLY A 69 19.25 -25.01 25.55
C GLY A 69 19.09 -23.69 24.80
N SER A 70 19.67 -22.63 25.37
CA SER A 70 19.62 -21.26 24.84
C SER A 70 20.07 -21.14 23.37
N PRO A 71 21.17 -21.81 22.93
CA PRO A 71 21.58 -21.73 21.51
C PRO A 71 20.52 -22.26 20.53
N PHE A 72 19.76 -23.30 20.91
CA PHE A 72 18.70 -23.83 20.05
C PHE A 72 17.53 -22.83 19.95
N ALA A 73 17.07 -22.30 21.07
CA ALA A 73 15.97 -21.34 21.12
C ALA A 73 16.29 -20.06 20.33
N ILE A 74 17.51 -19.52 20.45
CA ILE A 74 17.94 -18.33 19.71
C ILE A 74 17.96 -18.58 18.20
N ARG A 75 18.48 -19.74 17.75
CA ARG A 75 18.45 -20.09 16.31
C ARG A 75 17.03 -20.17 15.77
N LYS A 76 16.10 -20.77 16.51
CA LYS A 76 14.70 -20.87 16.11
C LYS A 76 14.01 -19.51 16.07
N MET A 77 14.27 -18.65 17.05
CA MET A 77 13.83 -17.26 17.04
C MET A 77 14.34 -16.53 15.80
N MET A 78 15.66 -16.52 15.56
CA MET A 78 16.26 -15.82 14.42
C MET A 78 15.73 -16.33 13.07
N ALA A 79 15.59 -17.65 12.91
CA ALA A 79 15.01 -18.22 11.69
C ALA A 79 13.54 -17.81 11.49
N THR A 80 12.77 -17.71 12.57
CA THR A 80 11.34 -17.37 12.52
C THR A 80 11.14 -15.89 12.25
N THR A 81 11.87 -15.03 12.97
CA THR A 81 11.89 -13.58 12.73
C THR A 81 12.43 -13.26 11.35
N GLY A 82 13.46 -13.97 10.87
CA GLY A 82 14.02 -13.81 9.52
C GLY A 82 12.96 -14.03 8.45
N ARG A 83 12.23 -15.15 8.49
CA ARG A 83 11.12 -15.43 7.56
C ARG A 83 10.05 -14.34 7.61
N MET A 84 9.64 -13.89 8.81
CA MET A 84 8.63 -12.84 8.93
C MET A 84 9.06 -11.50 8.34
N ILE A 85 10.34 -11.15 8.50
CA ILE A 85 10.90 -9.94 7.90
C ILE A 85 10.90 -10.08 6.38
N GLU A 86 11.32 -11.23 5.85
CA GLU A 86 11.31 -11.53 4.41
C GLU A 86 9.90 -11.45 3.84
N ASP A 87 8.93 -12.14 4.46
CA ASP A 87 7.52 -12.13 4.05
C ASP A 87 6.95 -10.70 4.06
N LYS A 88 7.22 -9.93 5.13
CA LYS A 88 6.79 -8.53 5.22
C LYS A 88 7.44 -7.66 4.16
N GLN A 89 8.74 -7.85 3.90
CA GLN A 89 9.45 -7.12 2.85
C GLN A 89 8.88 -7.46 1.48
N GLN A 90 8.64 -8.74 1.19
CA GLN A 90 8.03 -9.19 -0.06
C GLN A 90 6.64 -8.60 -0.24
N TYR A 91 5.80 -8.60 0.80
CA TYR A 91 4.49 -7.96 0.79
C TYR A 91 4.57 -6.49 0.40
N VAL A 92 5.41 -5.70 1.10
CA VAL A 92 5.60 -4.27 0.81
C VAL A 92 6.13 -4.04 -0.60
N GLN A 93 7.04 -4.89 -1.10
CA GLN A 93 7.55 -4.78 -2.46
C GLN A 93 6.50 -5.15 -3.50
N ARG A 94 5.65 -6.14 -3.23
CA ARG A 94 4.51 -6.52 -4.08
C ARG A 94 3.53 -5.36 -4.17
N GLU A 95 3.10 -4.80 -3.05
CA GLU A 95 2.20 -3.64 -3.00
C GLU A 95 2.76 -2.44 -3.80
N LYS A 96 4.03 -2.07 -3.58
CA LYS A 96 4.69 -1.00 -4.34
C LYS A 96 4.73 -1.27 -5.84
N ARG A 97 4.92 -2.53 -6.24
CA ARG A 97 4.92 -2.94 -7.65
C ARG A 97 3.52 -2.82 -8.24
N MET A 98 2.50 -3.24 -7.51
CA MET A 98 1.09 -3.16 -7.92
C MET A 98 0.67 -1.71 -8.14
N VAL A 99 0.96 -0.83 -7.18
CA VAL A 99 0.70 0.62 -7.31
C VAL A 99 1.42 1.20 -8.52
N ARG A 100 2.70 0.86 -8.72
CA ARG A 100 3.46 1.32 -9.90
C ARG A 100 2.78 0.88 -11.21
N LEU A 101 2.44 -0.40 -11.32
CA LEU A 101 1.78 -0.95 -12.51
C LEU A 101 0.42 -0.31 -12.76
N ALA A 102 -0.39 -0.09 -11.71
CA ALA A 102 -1.68 0.58 -11.82
C ALA A 102 -1.54 2.02 -12.35
N VAL A 103 -0.59 2.79 -11.80
CA VAL A 103 -0.30 4.15 -12.24
C VAL A 103 0.16 4.16 -13.71
N ASP A 104 1.11 3.29 -14.07
CA ASP A 104 1.61 3.20 -15.44
C ASP A 104 0.49 2.81 -16.43
N ARG A 105 -0.34 1.80 -16.09
CA ARG A 105 -1.51 1.38 -16.90
C ARG A 105 -2.55 2.47 -17.08
N VAL A 106 -2.74 3.36 -16.10
CA VAL A 106 -3.69 4.47 -16.22
C VAL A 106 -3.08 5.60 -17.06
N LEU A 107 -1.83 5.97 -16.82
CA LEU A 107 -1.17 7.05 -17.55
C LEU A 107 -0.94 6.70 -19.02
N ASP A 108 -0.60 5.44 -19.33
CA ASP A 108 -0.36 4.97 -20.71
C ASP A 108 -1.61 5.05 -21.61
N ARG A 109 -2.81 5.26 -21.05
CA ARG A 109 -4.04 5.48 -21.82
C ARG A 109 -4.11 6.85 -22.48
N TYR A 110 -3.30 7.80 -22.01
CA TYR A 110 -3.33 9.19 -22.44
C TYR A 110 -1.99 9.61 -23.06
N ALA A 111 -2.05 10.64 -23.90
CA ALA A 111 -0.96 11.09 -24.74
C ALA A 111 0.07 11.98 -24.03
N TRP A 112 0.48 11.68 -22.80
CA TRP A 112 1.34 12.56 -22.01
C TRP A 112 2.69 12.85 -22.69
N ASN A 113 3.16 14.10 -22.60
CA ASN A 113 4.54 14.44 -22.94
C ASN A 113 5.48 14.03 -21.80
N ARG A 114 6.09 12.85 -21.93
CA ARG A 114 6.94 12.23 -20.89
C ARG A 114 8.26 12.96 -20.63
N HIS A 115 8.67 13.87 -21.52
CA HIS A 115 9.89 14.67 -21.34
C HIS A 115 9.69 15.85 -20.38
N LEU A 116 8.44 16.25 -20.12
CA LEU A 116 8.14 17.33 -19.19
C LEU A 116 8.38 16.90 -17.74
N ARG A 117 9.00 17.78 -16.94
CA ARG A 117 9.20 17.54 -15.50
C ARG A 117 7.88 17.29 -14.76
N GLY A 118 6.81 17.94 -15.21
CA GLY A 118 5.45 17.73 -14.71
C GLY A 118 4.99 16.28 -14.78
N TYR A 119 5.42 15.50 -15.79
CA TYR A 119 5.03 14.09 -15.92
C TYR A 119 5.60 13.24 -14.78
N ARG A 120 6.88 13.42 -14.46
CA ARG A 120 7.51 12.72 -13.33
C ARG A 120 6.85 13.10 -12.00
N ILE A 121 6.52 14.38 -11.83
CA ILE A 121 5.80 14.88 -10.65
C ILE A 121 4.40 14.25 -10.58
N LEU A 122 3.67 14.17 -11.71
CA LEU A 122 2.34 13.56 -11.77
C LEU A 122 2.38 12.07 -11.38
N VAL A 123 3.33 11.31 -11.91
CA VAL A 123 3.51 9.89 -11.56
C VAL A 123 3.65 9.73 -10.04
N GLU A 124 4.52 10.52 -9.43
CA GLU A 124 4.74 10.44 -7.98
C GLU A 124 3.54 10.94 -7.18
N MET A 125 2.88 11.99 -7.66
CA MET A 125 1.65 12.52 -7.10
C MET A 125 0.56 11.45 -7.01
N LEU A 126 0.37 10.66 -8.08
CA LEU A 126 -0.61 9.57 -8.11
C LEU A 126 -0.23 8.42 -7.16
N ARG A 127 1.06 8.03 -7.12
CA ARG A 127 1.56 6.98 -6.21
C ARG A 127 1.32 7.34 -4.74
N MET A 128 1.63 8.57 -4.35
CA MET A 128 1.41 9.06 -3.00
C MET A 128 -0.08 9.13 -2.67
N SER A 129 -0.89 9.62 -3.62
CA SER A 129 -2.31 9.88 -3.38
C SER A 129 -3.19 8.64 -3.36
N VAL A 130 -2.83 7.57 -4.08
CA VAL A 130 -3.55 6.29 -3.98
C VAL A 130 -3.22 5.56 -2.68
N THR A 131 -2.00 5.75 -2.14
CA THR A 131 -1.59 5.17 -0.85
C THR A 131 -2.20 5.93 0.33
N ASP A 132 -2.28 7.26 0.22
CA ASP A 132 -2.92 8.14 1.21
C ASP A 132 -3.86 9.15 0.50
N ILE A 133 -5.13 8.77 0.42
CA ILE A 133 -6.21 9.58 -0.19
C ILE A 133 -6.34 10.95 0.49
N SER A 134 -5.97 11.05 1.77
CA SER A 134 -6.12 12.28 2.54
C SER A 134 -5.25 13.43 2.01
N LEU A 135 -4.21 13.13 1.21
CA LEU A 135 -3.34 14.13 0.60
C LEU A 135 -4.03 14.98 -0.48
N ILE A 136 -5.10 14.49 -1.11
CA ILE A 136 -5.76 15.16 -2.25
C ILE A 136 -6.54 16.40 -1.81
N SER A 137 -7.08 16.41 -0.58
CA SER A 137 -7.98 17.47 -0.13
C SER A 137 -7.50 18.10 1.19
N PRO A 138 -7.05 19.38 1.18
CA PRO A 138 -6.74 20.22 0.02
C PRO A 138 -5.31 19.99 -0.53
N ILE A 139 -5.21 19.77 -1.84
CA ILE A 139 -3.98 19.42 -2.56
C ILE A 139 -2.82 20.39 -2.30
N SER A 140 -3.12 21.70 -2.19
CA SER A 140 -2.12 22.76 -2.03
C SER A 140 -1.48 22.82 -0.65
N LYS A 141 -2.10 22.22 0.37
CA LYS A 141 -1.59 22.23 1.75
C LYS A 141 -1.02 20.90 2.20
N ARG A 142 -1.30 19.83 1.46
CA ARG A 142 -0.89 18.47 1.82
C ARG A 142 0.04 17.88 0.77
N LEU A 143 -0.47 17.60 -0.43
CA LEU A 143 0.31 16.92 -1.47
C LEU A 143 1.44 17.78 -2.07
N TYR A 144 1.19 19.06 -2.36
CA TYR A 144 2.23 19.92 -2.96
C TYR A 144 3.43 20.15 -2.03
N PRO A 145 3.26 20.43 -0.72
CA PRO A 145 4.39 20.54 0.19
C PRO A 145 5.25 19.26 0.30
N GLU A 146 4.64 18.08 0.25
CA GLU A 146 5.41 16.82 0.29
C GLU A 146 6.22 16.59 -0.99
N LEU A 147 5.62 16.84 -2.17
CA LEU A 147 6.34 16.78 -3.45
C LEU A 147 7.42 17.86 -3.57
N ALA A 148 7.18 19.05 -3.01
CA ALA A 148 8.13 20.15 -2.95
C ALA A 148 9.41 19.73 -2.22
N LYS A 149 9.29 19.03 -1.08
CA LYS A 149 10.43 18.46 -0.35
C LYS A 149 11.16 17.39 -1.18
N LEU A 150 10.42 16.49 -1.82
CA LEU A 150 11.00 15.38 -2.59
C LEU A 150 11.78 15.84 -3.83
N TYR A 151 11.33 16.90 -4.49
CA TYR A 151 11.93 17.40 -5.73
C TYR A 151 12.79 18.67 -5.56
N GLU A 152 13.00 19.12 -4.32
CA GLU A 152 13.70 20.36 -3.99
C GLU A 152 13.12 21.58 -4.75
N LEU A 153 11.79 21.69 -4.74
CA LEU A 153 11.01 22.75 -5.39
C LEU A 153 10.12 23.47 -4.38
N THR A 154 9.51 24.58 -4.80
CA THR A 154 8.39 25.19 -4.05
C THR A 154 7.06 24.55 -4.44
N ALA A 155 6.06 24.62 -3.56
CA ALA A 155 4.71 24.13 -3.84
C ALA A 155 4.11 24.79 -5.11
N ASP A 156 4.40 26.07 -5.34
CA ASP A 156 3.95 26.79 -6.54
C ASP A 156 4.65 26.28 -7.81
N GLN A 157 5.93 25.91 -7.71
CA GLN A 157 6.66 25.29 -8.83
C GLN A 157 6.10 23.90 -9.15
N ILE A 158 5.75 23.10 -8.14
CA ILE A 158 5.07 21.80 -8.32
C ILE A 158 3.78 22.01 -9.11
N GLU A 159 2.92 22.90 -8.64
CA GLU A 159 1.63 23.20 -9.25
C GLU A 159 1.80 23.68 -10.70
N ARG A 160 2.73 24.61 -10.95
CA ARG A 160 3.01 25.13 -12.29
C ARG A 160 3.49 24.06 -13.25
N ASN A 161 4.37 23.16 -12.81
CA ASN A 161 4.87 22.06 -13.66
C ASN A 161 3.76 21.10 -14.03
N VAL A 162 2.87 20.76 -13.09
CA VAL A 162 1.72 19.89 -13.36
C VAL A 162 0.72 20.58 -14.26
N ARG A 163 0.38 21.85 -14.01
CA ARG A 163 -0.50 22.63 -14.89
C ARG A 163 0.02 22.68 -16.32
N TYR A 164 1.31 22.97 -16.50
CA TYR A 164 1.93 23.03 -17.82
C TYR A 164 1.82 21.70 -18.58
N LEU A 165 2.00 20.56 -17.89
CA LEU A 165 1.77 19.24 -18.48
C LEU A 165 0.30 19.04 -18.90
N LEU A 166 -0.65 19.43 -18.04
CA LEU A 166 -2.08 19.28 -18.33
C LEU A 166 -2.52 20.17 -19.49
N ASP A 167 -2.02 21.39 -19.58
CA ASP A 167 -2.31 22.32 -20.68
C ASP A 167 -1.73 21.79 -22.01
N ASP A 168 -0.50 21.22 -21.99
CA ASP A 168 0.10 20.55 -23.15
C ASP A 168 -0.77 19.38 -23.64
N LEU A 169 -1.23 18.51 -22.73
CA LEU A 169 -2.12 17.41 -23.07
C LEU A 169 -3.45 17.93 -23.66
N ALA A 170 -4.09 18.90 -23.02
CA ALA A 170 -5.36 19.44 -23.46
C ALA A 170 -5.27 20.05 -24.88
N LYS A 171 -4.19 20.79 -25.16
CA LYS A 171 -3.93 21.35 -26.48
C LYS A 171 -3.82 20.25 -27.54
N ARG A 172 -3.01 19.22 -27.29
CA ARG A 172 -2.81 18.10 -28.21
C ARG A 172 -4.08 17.28 -28.44
N GLU A 173 -4.94 17.14 -27.43
CA GLU A 173 -6.24 16.48 -27.56
C GLU A 173 -7.26 17.30 -28.37
N LEU A 174 -7.19 18.64 -28.31
CA LEU A 174 -8.03 19.55 -29.11
C LEU A 174 -7.61 19.61 -30.57
N GLU A 175 -6.32 19.62 -30.84
CA GLU A 175 -5.76 19.66 -32.19
C GLU A 175 -6.03 18.36 -32.97
N GLY A 176 -6.51 17.31 -32.29
CA GLY A 176 -6.92 16.06 -32.93
C GLY A 176 -5.75 15.28 -33.53
N GLU A 177 -4.52 15.69 -33.20
CA GLU A 177 -3.28 15.13 -33.76
C GLU A 177 -3.05 13.67 -33.37
N ILE A 178 -3.91 13.08 -32.52
CA ILE A 178 -3.58 11.80 -31.94
C ILE A 178 -4.72 10.80 -31.78
N SER A 179 -4.53 9.66 -32.45
CA SER A 179 -5.23 8.40 -32.25
C SER A 179 -4.69 7.67 -31.00
N TRP A 180 -4.79 8.28 -29.83
CA TRP A 180 -4.60 7.56 -28.55
C TRP A 180 -5.94 6.99 -28.06
N PRO A 181 -5.94 5.87 -27.32
CA PRO A 181 -7.16 5.14 -26.99
C PRO A 181 -8.15 5.95 -26.15
N CYS A 182 -7.70 6.93 -25.38
CA CYS A 182 -8.56 7.72 -24.48
C CYS A 182 -8.26 9.22 -24.53
N ARG A 183 -9.31 10.04 -24.36
CA ARG A 183 -9.23 11.49 -24.15
C ARG A 183 -9.48 11.82 -22.67
N LEU A 184 -8.63 12.64 -22.06
CA LEU A 184 -8.81 13.10 -20.69
C LEU A 184 -9.69 14.35 -20.63
N LEU A 185 -9.57 15.26 -21.60
CA LEU A 185 -10.34 16.49 -21.72
C LEU A 185 -11.85 16.19 -21.90
N PRO A 186 -12.71 16.67 -20.98
CA PRO A 186 -14.16 16.52 -21.12
C PRO A 186 -14.70 17.24 -22.37
N GLN A 187 -15.81 16.74 -22.92
CA GLN A 187 -16.48 17.40 -24.04
C GLN A 187 -16.87 18.84 -23.68
N GLY A 188 -16.60 19.78 -24.59
CA GLY A 188 -16.91 21.20 -24.41
C GLY A 188 -15.96 21.96 -23.49
N GLN A 189 -14.92 21.32 -22.92
CA GLN A 189 -13.88 22.02 -22.17
C GLN A 189 -12.65 22.29 -23.03
N THR A 190 -11.94 23.36 -22.72
CA THR A 190 -10.70 23.76 -23.39
C THR A 190 -9.44 23.56 -22.54
N ARG A 191 -9.62 23.25 -21.24
CA ARG A 191 -8.52 23.08 -20.27
C ARG A 191 -8.84 21.96 -19.29
N LEU A 192 -7.79 21.41 -18.67
CA LEU A 192 -7.87 20.41 -17.62
C LEU A 192 -7.61 21.07 -16.25
N PRO A 193 -8.62 21.29 -15.40
CA PRO A 193 -8.41 21.84 -14.07
C PRO A 193 -7.57 20.89 -13.22
N VAL A 194 -6.46 21.37 -12.65
CA VAL A 194 -5.46 20.51 -11.97
C VAL A 194 -6.10 19.62 -10.92
N GLY A 195 -6.70 20.20 -9.87
CA GLY A 195 -7.26 19.42 -8.75
C GLY A 195 -8.27 18.36 -9.21
N ARG A 196 -9.25 18.74 -10.04
CA ARG A 196 -10.27 17.81 -10.56
C ARG A 196 -9.66 16.69 -11.41
N THR A 197 -8.62 17.01 -12.19
CA THR A 197 -7.93 16.04 -13.04
C THR A 197 -7.13 15.05 -12.20
N ILE A 198 -6.42 15.53 -11.18
CA ILE A 198 -5.69 14.66 -10.24
C ILE A 198 -6.65 13.73 -9.51
N THR A 199 -7.75 14.23 -8.95
CA THR A 199 -8.75 13.37 -8.28
C THR A 199 -9.27 12.28 -9.22
N ARG A 200 -9.67 12.64 -10.45
CA ARG A 200 -10.14 11.67 -11.44
C ARG A 200 -9.09 10.63 -11.80
N LEU A 201 -7.82 11.02 -11.91
CA LEU A 201 -6.74 10.07 -12.19
C LEU A 201 -6.49 9.15 -11.00
N VAL A 202 -6.54 9.65 -9.76
CA VAL A 202 -6.41 8.81 -8.56
C VAL A 202 -7.55 7.79 -8.49
N ASP A 203 -8.79 8.21 -8.74
CA ASP A 203 -9.94 7.29 -8.78
C ASP A 203 -9.74 6.18 -9.83
N GLN A 204 -9.25 6.54 -11.03
CA GLN A 204 -8.93 5.57 -12.07
C GLN A 204 -7.81 4.59 -11.68
N VAL A 205 -6.81 5.07 -10.95
CA VAL A 205 -5.72 4.23 -10.42
C VAL A 205 -6.27 3.29 -9.34
N GLY A 206 -7.14 3.77 -8.45
CA GLY A 206 -7.80 2.96 -7.43
C GLY A 206 -8.57 1.79 -8.05
N VAL A 207 -9.44 2.06 -9.02
CA VAL A 207 -10.18 1.03 -9.75
C VAL A 207 -9.24 0.05 -10.48
N CYS A 208 -8.14 0.55 -11.07
CA CYS A 208 -7.16 -0.31 -11.72
C CYS A 208 -6.40 -1.19 -10.73
N LEU A 209 -6.15 -0.70 -9.53
CA LEU A 209 -5.46 -1.43 -8.47
C LEU A 209 -6.35 -2.56 -7.93
N GLU A 210 -7.63 -2.27 -7.68
CA GLU A 210 -8.63 -3.28 -7.28
C GLU A 210 -8.71 -4.42 -8.31
N ALA A 211 -8.81 -4.09 -9.60
CA ALA A 211 -8.84 -5.10 -10.67
C ALA A 211 -7.56 -5.95 -10.72
N LEU A 212 -6.38 -5.34 -10.52
CA LEU A 212 -5.11 -6.05 -10.47
C LEU A 212 -5.01 -7.00 -9.27
N GLU A 213 -5.55 -6.61 -8.12
CA GLU A 213 -5.60 -7.45 -6.92
C GLU A 213 -6.50 -8.67 -7.12
N GLU A 214 -7.64 -8.51 -7.77
CA GLU A 214 -8.54 -9.61 -8.14
C GLU A 214 -7.87 -10.59 -9.12
N GLU A 215 -7.19 -10.09 -10.15
CA GLU A 215 -6.42 -10.91 -11.11
C GLU A 215 -5.38 -11.76 -10.37
N THR A 216 -4.70 -11.19 -9.39
CA THR A 216 -3.66 -11.91 -8.65
C THR A 216 -4.24 -12.97 -7.72
N LYS A 217 -5.34 -12.68 -7.02
CA LYS A 217 -6.05 -13.67 -6.18
C LYS A 217 -6.59 -14.83 -7.02
N ALA A 218 -7.10 -14.55 -8.21
CA ALA A 218 -7.60 -15.59 -9.12
C ALA A 218 -6.47 -16.47 -9.71
N GLY A 219 -5.27 -15.91 -9.87
CA GLY A 219 -4.07 -16.66 -10.26
C GLY A 219 -3.60 -17.63 -9.17
N ASP A 220 -3.50 -17.17 -7.93
CA ASP A 220 -3.07 -17.98 -6.78
C ASP A 220 -4.02 -19.19 -6.56
N LEU A 221 -5.34 -18.98 -6.67
CA LEU A 221 -6.36 -20.04 -6.54
C LEU A 221 -6.33 -21.10 -7.66
N ARG A 222 -5.76 -20.78 -8.83
CA ARG A 222 -5.60 -21.72 -9.94
C ARG A 222 -4.37 -22.60 -9.76
N GLU A 223 -3.28 -22.07 -9.20
CA GLU A 223 -2.09 -22.85 -8.88
C GLU A 223 -2.36 -23.87 -7.76
N GLU A 224 -3.12 -23.51 -6.72
CA GLU A 224 -3.48 -24.44 -5.64
C GLU A 224 -4.34 -25.64 -6.10
N ARG A 225 -5.15 -25.48 -7.16
CA ARG A 225 -5.94 -26.58 -7.76
C ARG A 225 -5.15 -27.52 -8.66
N ILE A 226 -3.94 -27.14 -9.07
CA ILE A 226 -3.08 -27.98 -9.93
C ILE A 226 -2.20 -28.91 -9.07
N PHE A 227 -1.99 -28.55 -7.79
CA PHE A 227 -1.20 -29.32 -6.83
C PHE A 227 -2.05 -30.08 -5.78
N SER A 228 -3.37 -30.14 -5.95
CA SER A 228 -4.29 -30.98 -5.17
C SER A 228 -4.86 -32.13 -6.00
#